data_AF-A0A2G2W616-F1
#
_entry.id   AF-A0A2G2W616-F1
#
_cell.length_a   1.000
_cell.length_b   1.000
_cell.length_c   1.000
_cell.angle_alpha   90.00
_cell.angle_beta   90.00
_cell.angle_gamma   90.00
#
_symmetry.space_group_name_H-M   'P 1'
#
loop_
_entity.id
_entity.type
_entity.pdbx_description
1 polymer ?
#
loop_
_entity_poly.entity_id
_entity_poly.type
_entity_poly.pdbx_seq_one_letter_code
_entity_poly.pdbx_strand_id
1 'polypeptide(L)'
;MASLFRDRTLGYSRRDSAGAGSVPTISSVTSATSSCRYSTSSSALSPLQSPFPDLTPSLSTTDLRETAYEIFVAACRTSSGKALTYIPSDRSPSPSPSTNYNSSSPSMQRSLTSTAASKMKKALGLRSSSSSGIKRAEGSPGSGGKPKKPVTIGELMRVQMKVSENVDSRIRRALLRIAAGQVGRRIESTVLPLELLQQFKAADFTDQKEYDAWQKRNLKILEAGLLLHPQMPLDKLNTAAQRLQQIIQAALDRPIETGRNNESMQVLRTAVMALANRSSDGSLFETCHWADGLPLNLRLYEILLEACFDVNDEVSIIEEVDELMDLIKKTWGILGLNQMLHNICFSWVLFNRYVATGQVENDLLDAADSQLAEVAKDAKTTKDPAYAKILNSTLTAMLGWAEKRLLAYRDTFDAGNIESMPTIVSIGVSAAKILVEDISNEYRRRRKGEVDVARSRIDTYIRSSLRTAFAQASSIFWKLLLETYQLLS
;
A
#
# COMPACT_ATOMS: atom_id res chain seq x y z
N MET A 1 33.23 37.74 16.90
CA MET A 1 34.45 37.45 16.13
C MET A 1 34.07 36.39 15.09
N ALA A 2 33.75 36.68 13.84
CA ALA A 2 34.19 37.76 12.92
C ALA A 2 35.63 37.56 12.39
N SER A 3 35.78 36.56 11.51
CA SER A 3 36.92 36.29 10.59
C SER A 3 36.60 34.96 9.87
N LEU A 4 36.92 34.70 8.59
CA LEU A 4 37.44 35.49 7.48
C LEU A 4 36.90 34.86 6.17
N PHE A 5 36.27 35.65 5.29
CA PHE A 5 36.07 35.31 3.88
C PHE A 5 36.42 36.54 3.03
N ARG A 6 37.65 36.54 2.51
CA ARG A 6 38.29 37.45 1.54
C ARG A 6 39.63 36.78 1.16
N ASP A 7 40.18 36.85 -0.05
CA ASP A 7 39.82 37.59 -1.28
C ASP A 7 40.30 36.80 -2.52
N ARG A 8 39.67 37.03 -3.68
CA ARG A 8 40.26 37.19 -5.04
C ARG A 8 39.17 37.04 -6.11
N THR A 9 38.52 38.11 -6.56
CA THR A 9 38.92 38.98 -7.71
C THR A 9 39.01 38.22 -9.04
N LEU A 10 37.99 38.28 -9.90
CA LEU A 10 37.68 39.33 -10.89
C LEU A 10 38.57 39.29 -12.15
N GLY A 11 37.92 39.11 -13.31
CA GLY A 11 38.46 39.32 -14.66
C GLY A 11 37.33 39.75 -15.62
N TYR A 12 37.57 40.78 -16.43
CA TYR A 12 36.59 41.49 -17.25
C TYR A 12 36.95 41.41 -18.76
N SER A 13 35.97 41.21 -19.65
CA SER A 13 35.93 41.74 -21.04
C SER A 13 34.61 41.36 -21.73
N ARG A 14 33.69 42.30 -22.01
CA ARG A 14 33.42 42.99 -23.32
C ARG A 14 32.93 42.06 -24.46
N ARG A 15 31.65 42.20 -24.89
CA ARG A 15 31.13 42.91 -26.12
C ARG A 15 31.36 42.11 -27.42
N ASP A 16 30.50 42.04 -28.45
CA ASP A 16 29.30 42.79 -28.90
C ASP A 16 28.57 41.90 -29.97
N SER A 17 27.33 42.08 -30.48
CA SER A 17 26.13 42.88 -30.15
C SER A 17 24.91 42.45 -31.04
N ALA A 18 23.73 43.06 -30.82
CA ALA A 18 22.57 43.22 -31.75
C ALA A 18 21.59 42.05 -32.08
N GLY A 19 20.28 42.35 -31.99
CA GLY A 19 19.17 41.53 -32.50
C GLY A 19 17.80 41.94 -31.90
N ALA A 20 16.90 42.57 -32.69
CA ALA A 20 15.55 42.97 -32.28
C ALA A 20 14.62 41.75 -32.05
N GLY A 21 13.47 41.81 -31.36
CA GLY A 21 12.81 42.92 -30.66
C GLY A 21 11.28 42.77 -30.73
N SER A 22 10.60 42.65 -29.59
CA SER A 22 9.13 42.72 -29.49
C SER A 22 8.69 43.01 -28.04
N VAL A 23 7.76 43.95 -27.88
CA VAL A 23 7.19 44.38 -26.59
C VAL A 23 5.87 43.62 -26.34
N PRO A 24 5.55 43.31 -25.07
CA PRO A 24 4.19 43.59 -24.62
C PRO A 24 4.13 44.33 -23.27
N THR A 25 3.40 45.44 -23.34
CA THR A 25 2.68 46.21 -22.33
C THR A 25 2.53 45.61 -20.93
N ILE A 26 2.92 46.40 -19.92
CA ILE A 26 2.56 46.19 -18.50
C ILE A 26 1.09 46.55 -18.31
N SER A 27 0.28 45.61 -17.82
CA SER A 27 -1.10 45.86 -17.42
C SER A 27 -1.23 45.89 -15.90
N SER A 28 -1.83 46.95 -15.38
CA SER A 28 -2.01 47.22 -13.95
C SER A 28 -2.94 46.21 -13.27
N VAL A 29 -2.52 45.68 -12.12
CA VAL A 29 -3.35 44.81 -11.28
C VAL A 29 -4.26 45.67 -10.40
N THR A 30 -5.55 45.73 -10.74
CA THR A 30 -6.57 46.41 -9.91
C THR A 30 -7.01 45.52 -8.74
N SER A 31 -7.01 46.09 -7.54
CA SER A 31 -7.48 45.44 -6.31
C SER A 31 -8.95 45.02 -6.40
N ALA A 32 -9.25 43.76 -6.09
CA ALA A 32 -10.61 43.26 -5.87
C ALA A 32 -10.69 42.58 -4.50
N THR A 33 -11.29 43.27 -3.53
CA THR A 33 -11.48 42.81 -2.16
C THR A 33 -12.56 41.73 -2.12
N SER A 34 -12.17 40.46 -2.05
CA SER A 34 -13.10 39.33 -1.88
C SER A 34 -13.03 38.80 -0.46
N SER A 35 -14.04 39.10 0.36
CA SER A 35 -14.17 38.54 1.71
C SER A 35 -14.43 37.04 1.64
N CYS A 36 -13.40 36.23 1.91
CA CYS A 36 -13.54 34.78 2.07
C CYS A 36 -14.36 34.46 3.32
N ARG A 37 -15.66 34.22 3.14
CA ARG A 37 -16.45 33.48 4.13
C ARG A 37 -15.94 32.04 4.13
N TYR A 38 -15.38 31.59 5.24
CA TYR A 38 -14.96 30.20 5.40
C TYR A 38 -16.19 29.29 5.40
N SER A 39 -16.47 28.69 4.24
CA SER A 39 -17.33 27.52 4.13
C SER A 39 -16.48 26.30 4.48
N THR A 40 -16.79 25.62 5.58
CA THR A 40 -16.14 24.37 5.99
C THR A 40 -16.57 23.20 5.10
N SER A 41 -16.08 23.18 3.86
CA SER A 41 -16.12 21.99 3.01
C SER A 41 -14.99 21.05 3.42
N SER A 42 -15.31 20.03 4.23
CA SER A 42 -14.40 18.90 4.47
C SER A 42 -14.03 18.29 3.13
N SER A 43 -12.82 18.60 2.68
CA SER A 43 -12.29 18.20 1.38
C SER A 43 -11.18 17.21 1.68
N ALA A 44 -11.42 15.93 1.38
CA ALA A 44 -10.42 14.88 1.57
C ALA A 44 -9.10 15.30 0.93
N LEU A 45 -8.03 15.30 1.73
CA LEU A 45 -6.71 15.64 1.23
C LEU A 45 -6.26 14.51 0.31
N SER A 46 -5.61 14.85 -0.81
CA SER A 46 -5.07 13.81 -1.69
C SER A 46 -4.11 12.90 -0.90
N PRO A 47 -4.22 11.56 -1.03
CA PRO A 47 -3.32 10.64 -0.35
C PRO A 47 -1.87 10.96 -0.71
N LEU A 48 -0.96 10.67 0.21
CA LEU A 48 0.46 10.91 -0.04
C LEU A 48 0.95 9.99 -1.17
N GLN A 49 1.88 10.50 -1.98
CA GLN A 49 2.58 9.65 -2.95
C GLN A 49 3.28 8.53 -2.17
N SER A 50 2.97 7.29 -2.55
CA SER A 50 3.51 6.11 -1.87
C SER A 50 5.05 6.07 -1.96
N PRO A 51 5.76 5.73 -0.88
CA PRO A 51 7.22 5.72 -0.83
C PRO A 51 7.83 4.58 -1.64
N PHE A 52 7.03 3.61 -2.08
CA PHE A 52 7.47 2.54 -2.94
C PHE A 52 7.48 3.06 -4.39
N PRO A 53 8.57 2.86 -5.16
CA PRO A 53 8.62 3.31 -6.55
C PRO A 53 7.38 2.86 -7.34
N ASP A 54 6.85 3.75 -8.18
CA ASP A 54 5.71 3.41 -9.02
C ASP A 54 6.10 2.28 -9.98
N LEU A 55 5.23 1.27 -10.07
CA LEU A 55 5.33 0.25 -11.11
C LEU A 55 5.13 0.91 -12.48
N THR A 56 5.65 0.29 -13.53
CA THR A 56 5.51 0.83 -14.89
C THR A 56 4.05 1.14 -15.24
N PRO A 57 3.78 2.19 -16.04
CA PRO A 57 2.42 2.69 -16.31
C PRO A 57 1.51 1.73 -17.09
N SER A 58 1.92 0.48 -17.28
CA SER A 58 1.17 -0.59 -17.94
C SER A 58 0.16 -1.28 -17.02
N LEU A 59 0.33 -1.24 -15.70
CA LEU A 59 -0.56 -1.88 -14.71
C LEU A 59 -1.41 -0.84 -13.97
N SER A 60 -2.73 -1.02 -13.96
CA SER A 60 -3.65 -0.18 -13.18
C SER A 60 -3.76 -0.63 -11.72
N THR A 61 -4.27 0.25 -10.85
CA THR A 61 -4.57 -0.10 -9.45
C THR A 61 -5.62 -1.22 -9.34
N THR A 62 -6.54 -1.32 -10.30
CA THR A 62 -7.50 -2.44 -10.40
C THR A 62 -6.78 -3.76 -10.72
N ASP A 63 -5.85 -3.76 -11.68
CA ASP A 63 -5.08 -4.95 -12.06
C ASP A 63 -4.30 -5.52 -10.88
N LEU A 64 -3.66 -4.63 -10.12
CA LEU A 64 -2.91 -4.99 -8.90
C LEU A 64 -3.85 -5.48 -7.78
N ARG A 65 -5.03 -4.87 -7.61
CA ARG A 65 -6.01 -5.29 -6.60
C ARG A 65 -6.58 -6.68 -6.86
N GLU A 66 -6.94 -6.98 -8.11
CA GLU A 66 -7.40 -8.32 -8.48
C GLU A 66 -6.28 -9.36 -8.33
N THR A 67 -5.05 -9.02 -8.72
CA THR A 67 -3.89 -9.91 -8.54
C THR A 67 -3.61 -10.17 -7.06
N ALA A 68 -3.67 -9.14 -6.21
CA ALA A 68 -3.51 -9.27 -4.76
C ALA A 68 -4.61 -10.15 -4.15
N TYR A 69 -5.86 -10.01 -4.59
CA TYR A 69 -6.96 -10.89 -4.16
C TYR A 69 -6.74 -12.34 -4.61
N GLU A 70 -6.27 -12.57 -5.83
CA GLU A 70 -5.92 -13.91 -6.32
C GLU A 70 -4.81 -14.56 -5.47
N ILE A 71 -3.75 -13.81 -5.12
CA ILE A 71 -2.69 -14.25 -4.20
C ILE A 71 -3.27 -14.57 -2.81
N PHE A 72 -4.13 -13.71 -2.27
CA PHE A 72 -4.77 -13.94 -0.98
C PHE A 72 -5.60 -15.23 -0.94
N VAL A 73 -6.48 -15.44 -1.94
CA VAL A 73 -7.30 -16.65 -2.02
C VAL A 73 -6.42 -17.89 -2.25
N ALA A 74 -5.34 -17.79 -3.02
CA ALA A 74 -4.40 -18.89 -3.23
C ALA A 74 -3.65 -19.27 -1.93
N ALA A 75 -3.10 -18.28 -1.22
CA ALA A 75 -2.38 -18.48 0.05
C ALA A 75 -3.27 -18.99 1.19
N CYS A 76 -4.53 -18.53 1.26
CA CYS A 76 -5.45 -18.96 2.31
C CYS A 76 -5.89 -20.43 2.19
N ARG A 77 -5.68 -21.06 1.02
CA ARG A 77 -6.16 -22.42 0.73
C ARG A 77 -5.23 -23.54 1.18
N THR A 78 -3.91 -23.32 1.15
CA THR A 78 -2.92 -24.37 1.43
C THR A 78 -2.92 -24.86 2.88
N SER A 79 -3.54 -24.13 3.81
CA SER A 79 -3.56 -24.51 5.23
C SER A 79 -4.55 -25.64 5.60
N SER A 80 -5.15 -26.34 4.63
CA SER A 80 -5.93 -27.57 4.91
C SER A 80 -5.14 -28.82 4.53
N GLY A 81 -4.29 -29.30 5.44
CA GLY A 81 -3.49 -30.53 5.29
C GLY A 81 -4.27 -31.85 5.33
N LYS A 82 -5.52 -31.86 4.83
CA LYS A 82 -6.32 -33.09 4.64
C LYS A 82 -6.45 -33.37 3.16
N ALA A 83 -5.94 -34.53 2.73
CA ALA A 83 -6.21 -35.06 1.40
C ALA A 83 -7.72 -35.26 1.21
N LEU A 84 -8.23 -34.95 0.02
CA LEU A 84 -9.60 -35.24 -0.37
C LEU A 84 -9.75 -36.76 -0.57
N THR A 85 -10.31 -37.45 0.42
CA THR A 85 -10.67 -38.86 0.29
C THR A 85 -11.83 -38.99 -0.69
N TYR A 86 -11.58 -39.58 -1.85
CA TYR A 86 -12.61 -39.87 -2.84
C TYR A 86 -13.53 -40.98 -2.33
N ILE A 87 -14.82 -40.65 -2.13
CA ILE A 87 -15.87 -41.63 -1.85
C ILE A 87 -16.66 -41.84 -3.14
N PRO A 88 -16.61 -43.03 -3.78
CA PRO A 88 -17.44 -43.34 -4.93
C PRO A 88 -18.92 -43.30 -4.53
N SER A 89 -19.75 -42.64 -5.33
CA SER A 89 -21.21 -42.67 -5.14
C SER A 89 -21.81 -43.87 -5.86
N ASP A 90 -22.39 -44.80 -5.10
CA ASP A 90 -23.26 -45.84 -5.63
C ASP A 90 -24.72 -45.64 -5.19
N ARG A 91 -25.64 -46.14 -6.02
CA ARG A 91 -27.05 -45.70 -6.07
C ARG A 91 -27.91 -46.12 -4.86
N SER A 92 -28.72 -45.20 -4.31
CA SER A 92 -30.18 -45.36 -4.08
C SER A 92 -30.83 -44.10 -3.43
N PRO A 93 -32.17 -43.90 -3.51
CA PRO A 93 -32.79 -42.59 -3.26
C PRO A 93 -33.53 -42.44 -1.92
N SER A 94 -33.25 -41.34 -1.20
CA SER A 94 -34.10 -40.77 -0.15
C SER A 94 -33.90 -39.23 -0.06
N PRO A 95 -34.84 -38.45 0.49
CA PRO A 95 -34.93 -37.02 0.20
C PRO A 95 -33.90 -36.14 0.93
N SER A 96 -33.49 -35.09 0.24
CA SER A 96 -32.51 -34.09 0.69
C SER A 96 -33.09 -33.08 1.69
N PRO A 97 -32.20 -32.43 2.45
CA PRO A 97 -32.13 -30.98 2.47
C PRO A 97 -30.89 -30.50 1.69
N SER A 98 -31.04 -29.40 0.97
CA SER A 98 -30.05 -28.88 0.02
C SER A 98 -28.75 -28.41 0.67
N THR A 99 -27.67 -29.19 0.56
CA THR A 99 -26.32 -28.77 0.95
C THR A 99 -25.65 -27.97 -0.18
N ASN A 100 -25.51 -26.66 0.00
CA ASN A 100 -24.70 -25.82 -0.90
C ASN A 100 -23.21 -26.21 -0.79
N TYR A 101 -22.61 -26.63 -1.91
CA TYR A 101 -21.18 -26.97 -2.01
C TYR A 101 -20.26 -25.73 -1.97
N ASN A 102 -20.18 -25.04 -0.83
CA ASN A 102 -19.16 -24.01 -0.60
C ASN A 102 -17.81 -24.67 -0.30
N SER A 103 -17.01 -24.89 -1.35
CA SER A 103 -15.65 -25.44 -1.28
C SER A 103 -14.60 -24.36 -0.96
N SER A 104 -14.73 -23.72 0.20
CA SER A 104 -13.74 -22.79 0.76
C SER A 104 -13.07 -23.39 1.99
N SER A 105 -11.76 -23.14 2.15
CA SER A 105 -10.98 -23.70 3.27
C SER A 105 -11.54 -23.24 4.62
N PRO A 106 -11.47 -24.08 5.69
CA PRO A 106 -12.13 -23.80 6.97
C PRO A 106 -11.69 -22.48 7.63
N SER A 107 -10.47 -22.02 7.34
CA SER A 107 -9.96 -20.69 7.70
C SER A 107 -10.76 -19.53 7.10
N MET A 108 -11.18 -19.64 5.83
CA MET A 108 -12.02 -18.65 5.14
C MET A 108 -13.52 -18.83 5.42
N GLN A 109 -13.91 -19.92 6.10
CA GLN A 109 -15.29 -20.23 6.50
C GLN A 109 -15.59 -19.91 7.96
N ARG A 110 -14.62 -19.39 8.73
CA ARG A 110 -14.87 -18.92 10.10
C ARG A 110 -15.95 -17.84 10.05
N SER A 111 -17.14 -18.18 10.54
CA SER A 111 -18.28 -17.27 10.67
C SER A 111 -17.93 -16.18 11.67
N LEU A 112 -18.34 -14.94 11.41
CA LEU A 112 -18.20 -13.86 12.39
C LEU A 112 -19.04 -14.22 13.64
N THR A 113 -18.38 -14.66 14.71
CA THR A 113 -18.99 -14.83 16.04
C THR A 113 -18.75 -13.55 16.81
N SER A 114 -19.83 -12.89 17.21
CA SER A 114 -19.82 -11.55 17.77
C SER A 114 -18.90 -11.37 18.99
N THR A 115 -18.25 -10.19 19.03
CA THR A 115 -17.74 -9.50 20.22
C THR A 115 -16.69 -10.23 21.06
N ALA A 116 -15.45 -10.23 20.57
CA ALA A 116 -14.27 -10.02 21.40
C ALA A 116 -13.56 -8.75 20.90
N ALA A 117 -13.05 -7.91 21.81
CA ALA A 117 -12.30 -6.72 21.39
C ALA A 117 -11.01 -7.14 20.68
N SER A 118 -10.80 -6.66 19.46
CA SER A 118 -9.61 -6.96 18.66
C SER A 118 -8.32 -6.66 19.45
N LYS A 119 -7.40 -7.63 19.45
CA LYS A 119 -6.08 -7.51 20.08
C LYS A 119 -5.24 -6.49 19.33
N MET A 120 -5.26 -6.50 18.00
CA MET A 120 -4.63 -5.48 17.18
C MET A 120 -5.19 -4.10 17.47
N LYS A 121 -6.52 -3.90 17.46
CA LYS A 121 -7.10 -2.59 17.83
C LYS A 121 -6.61 -2.14 19.21
N LYS A 122 -6.65 -3.02 20.21
CA LYS A 122 -6.16 -2.72 21.57
C LYS A 122 -4.66 -2.41 21.62
N ALA A 123 -3.83 -3.13 20.86
CA ALA A 123 -2.38 -2.90 20.80
C ALA A 123 -2.00 -1.63 20.04
N LEU A 124 -2.86 -1.17 19.13
CA LEU A 124 -2.76 0.07 18.37
C LEU A 124 -3.44 1.27 19.07
N GLY A 125 -4.02 1.09 20.25
CA GLY A 125 -4.77 2.14 20.96
C GLY A 125 -6.18 2.44 20.42
N LEU A 126 -6.55 1.85 19.28
CA LEU A 126 -7.82 2.08 18.59
C LEU A 126 -9.03 1.71 19.47
N ARG A 127 -9.93 2.68 19.64
CA ARG A 127 -11.19 2.51 20.38
C ARG A 127 -12.07 1.49 19.67
N SER A 128 -12.45 0.43 20.38
CA SER A 128 -13.56 -0.42 19.95
C SER A 128 -14.84 0.41 19.95
N SER A 129 -15.53 0.44 18.80
CA SER A 129 -16.88 1.00 18.64
C SER A 129 -17.89 0.23 19.48
N SER A 130 -17.93 0.52 20.79
CA SER A 130 -18.99 0.03 21.66
C SER A 130 -20.31 0.63 21.20
N SER A 131 -21.20 -0.23 20.71
CA SER A 131 -22.53 0.16 20.24
C SER A 131 -23.26 0.92 21.35
N SER A 132 -23.48 2.21 21.12
CA SER A 132 -24.22 3.06 22.05
C SER A 132 -25.65 2.52 22.20
N GLY A 133 -26.11 2.44 23.45
CA GLY A 133 -27.18 1.51 23.81
C GLY A 133 -28.54 1.79 23.16
N ILE A 134 -28.94 0.95 22.21
CA ILE A 134 -30.34 0.80 21.82
C ILE A 134 -30.96 -0.29 22.71
N LYS A 135 -31.68 0.14 23.75
CA LYS A 135 -32.58 -0.74 24.52
C LYS A 135 -33.66 -1.27 23.57
N ARG A 136 -33.54 -2.52 23.11
CA ARG A 136 -34.64 -3.21 22.43
C ARG A 136 -35.52 -3.88 23.47
N ALA A 137 -36.75 -3.40 23.58
CA ALA A 137 -37.79 -4.07 24.36
C ALA A 137 -38.12 -5.43 23.75
N GLU A 138 -38.49 -6.40 24.59
CA GLU A 138 -39.05 -7.67 24.15
C GLU A 138 -40.43 -7.45 23.49
N GLY A 139 -40.71 -8.15 22.39
CA GLY A 139 -42.01 -8.01 21.71
C GLY A 139 -42.14 -8.76 20.39
N SER A 140 -42.74 -9.95 20.46
CA SER A 140 -43.37 -10.73 19.38
C SER A 140 -42.51 -11.36 18.25
N PRO A 141 -42.75 -12.65 17.90
CA PRO A 141 -42.15 -13.31 16.74
C PRO A 141 -43.03 -13.18 15.48
N GLY A 142 -42.44 -12.87 14.33
CA GLY A 142 -43.17 -12.93 13.07
C GLY A 142 -42.41 -12.44 11.82
N SER A 143 -42.61 -13.18 10.72
CA SER A 143 -42.21 -12.90 9.33
C SER A 143 -40.80 -13.30 8.89
N GLY A 144 -40.75 -13.95 7.73
CA GLY A 144 -39.56 -14.63 7.19
C GLY A 144 -38.58 -13.68 6.50
N GLY A 145 -37.46 -13.39 7.15
CA GLY A 145 -36.26 -12.92 6.48
C GLY A 145 -35.50 -14.09 5.85
N LYS A 146 -35.09 -13.97 4.57
CA LYS A 146 -34.10 -14.87 3.97
C LYS A 146 -32.88 -14.97 4.90
N PRO A 147 -32.31 -16.16 5.15
CA PRO A 147 -31.17 -16.28 6.05
C PRO A 147 -30.03 -15.41 5.50
N LYS A 148 -29.65 -14.36 6.24
CA LYS A 148 -28.39 -13.66 5.99
C LYS A 148 -27.30 -14.73 6.10
N LYS A 149 -26.64 -15.03 4.98
CA LYS A 149 -25.47 -15.92 4.97
C LYS A 149 -24.53 -15.43 6.08
N PRO A 150 -23.97 -16.31 6.93
CA PRO A 150 -22.93 -15.88 7.85
C PRO A 150 -21.81 -15.27 6.99
N VAL A 151 -21.53 -13.99 7.21
CA VAL A 151 -20.35 -13.37 6.60
C VAL A 151 -19.15 -14.15 7.12
N THR A 152 -18.16 -14.35 6.28
CA THR A 152 -16.91 -15.01 6.63
C THR A 152 -15.75 -14.09 6.30
N ILE A 153 -14.58 -14.32 6.87
CA ILE A 153 -13.40 -13.47 6.62
C ILE A 153 -13.05 -13.44 5.11
N GLY A 154 -13.34 -14.53 4.38
CA GLY A 154 -13.18 -14.59 2.92
C GLY A 154 -14.16 -13.70 2.16
N GLU A 155 -15.40 -13.57 2.64
CA GLU A 155 -16.41 -12.65 2.09
C GLU A 155 -16.13 -11.20 2.47
N LEU A 156 -15.65 -10.97 3.70
CA LEU A 156 -15.19 -9.66 4.17
C LEU A 156 -14.05 -9.14 3.27
N MET A 157 -13.00 -9.94 3.05
CA MET A 157 -11.90 -9.57 2.16
C MET A 157 -12.37 -9.29 0.72
N ARG A 158 -13.32 -10.08 0.20
CA ARG A 158 -13.92 -9.85 -1.12
C ARG A 158 -14.58 -8.47 -1.22
N VAL A 159 -15.35 -8.11 -0.19
CA VAL A 159 -16.03 -6.80 -0.11
C VAL A 159 -15.01 -5.67 0.04
N GLN A 160 -14.04 -5.79 0.96
CA GLN A 160 -13.02 -4.76 1.18
C GLN A 160 -12.13 -4.53 -0.07
N MET A 161 -11.81 -5.59 -0.82
CA MET A 161 -11.11 -5.47 -2.11
C MET A 161 -12.03 -5.16 -3.30
N LYS A 162 -13.32 -4.85 -3.10
CA LYS A 162 -14.29 -4.47 -4.14
C LYS A 162 -14.40 -5.50 -5.30
N VAL A 163 -14.19 -6.80 -5.01
CA VAL A 163 -14.22 -7.90 -5.99
C VAL A 163 -15.65 -8.46 -6.11
N SER A 164 -16.11 -8.79 -7.32
CA SER A 164 -17.48 -9.34 -7.52
C SER A 164 -17.58 -10.83 -7.14
N GLU A 165 -18.78 -11.31 -6.77
CA GLU A 165 -19.04 -12.74 -6.46
C GLU A 165 -18.77 -13.63 -7.69
N ASN A 166 -18.97 -13.12 -8.91
CA ASN A 166 -18.64 -13.82 -10.15
C ASN A 166 -17.12 -13.99 -10.34
N VAL A 167 -16.33 -12.94 -10.07
CA VAL A 167 -14.86 -13.01 -10.15
C VAL A 167 -14.30 -13.92 -9.05
N ASP A 168 -14.80 -13.82 -7.81
CA ASP A 168 -14.38 -14.68 -6.71
C ASP A 168 -14.69 -16.17 -6.97
N SER A 169 -15.92 -16.50 -7.36
CA SER A 169 -16.29 -17.88 -7.68
C SER A 169 -15.50 -18.46 -8.85
N ARG A 170 -15.19 -17.63 -9.87
CA ARG A 170 -14.30 -17.96 -10.98
C ARG A 170 -12.88 -18.29 -10.50
N ILE A 171 -12.28 -17.44 -9.66
CA ILE A 171 -10.95 -17.65 -9.05
C ILE A 171 -10.92 -18.92 -8.20
N ARG A 172 -11.90 -19.11 -7.30
CA ARG A 172 -11.99 -20.31 -6.45
C ARG A 172 -12.11 -21.60 -7.26
N ARG A 173 -12.82 -21.56 -8.39
CA ARG A 173 -12.97 -22.69 -9.32
C ARG A 173 -11.67 -23.02 -10.06
N ALA A 174 -10.92 -22.02 -10.52
CA ALA A 174 -9.62 -22.26 -11.14
C ALA A 174 -8.59 -22.79 -10.12
N LEU A 175 -8.52 -22.20 -8.92
CA LEU A 175 -7.62 -22.68 -7.86
C LEU A 175 -7.92 -24.13 -7.42
N LEU A 176 -9.17 -24.59 -7.52
CA LEU A 176 -9.51 -26.03 -7.36
C LEU A 176 -8.87 -26.89 -8.46
N ARG A 177 -8.95 -26.46 -9.74
CA ARG A 177 -8.33 -27.17 -10.87
C ARG A 177 -6.80 -27.19 -10.74
N ILE A 178 -6.18 -26.09 -10.32
CA ILE A 178 -4.73 -26.00 -10.05
C ILE A 178 -4.34 -26.99 -8.94
N ALA A 179 -5.01 -26.95 -7.78
CA ALA A 179 -4.69 -27.85 -6.66
C ALA A 179 -4.84 -29.33 -7.03
N ALA A 180 -5.87 -29.71 -7.80
CA ALA A 180 -6.05 -31.06 -8.30
C ALA A 180 -4.96 -31.50 -9.30
N GLY A 181 -4.38 -30.55 -10.05
CA GLY A 181 -3.28 -30.80 -10.98
C GLY A 181 -1.88 -30.77 -10.36
N GLN A 182 -1.73 -30.29 -9.12
CA GLN A 182 -0.45 -30.02 -8.44
C GLN A 182 -0.35 -30.74 -7.08
N VAL A 183 -0.90 -31.96 -6.98
CA VAL A 183 -0.97 -32.73 -5.73
C VAL A 183 0.41 -32.83 -5.05
N GLY A 184 0.52 -32.29 -3.83
CA GLY A 184 1.74 -32.30 -3.01
C GLY A 184 2.65 -31.08 -3.14
N ARG A 185 2.44 -30.18 -4.11
CA ARG A 185 3.20 -28.92 -4.23
C ARG A 185 2.60 -27.82 -3.35
N ARG A 186 3.46 -26.94 -2.82
CA ARG A 186 3.04 -25.72 -2.11
C ARG A 186 2.70 -24.63 -3.12
N ILE A 187 1.76 -23.74 -2.78
CA ILE A 187 1.44 -22.59 -3.64
C ILE A 187 2.65 -21.67 -3.84
N GLU A 188 3.54 -21.62 -2.84
CA GLU A 188 4.86 -20.96 -2.85
C GLU A 188 5.81 -21.49 -3.95
N SER A 189 5.57 -22.69 -4.49
CA SER A 189 6.32 -23.25 -5.63
C SER A 189 5.62 -23.11 -6.99
N THR A 190 4.58 -22.26 -7.07
CA THR A 190 3.79 -22.04 -8.30
C THR A 190 3.79 -20.58 -8.74
N VAL A 191 3.97 -20.35 -10.05
CA VAL A 191 3.73 -19.04 -10.67
C VAL A 191 2.22 -18.88 -10.88
N LEU A 192 1.55 -18.20 -9.96
CA LEU A 192 0.08 -18.11 -9.95
C LEU A 192 -0.52 -17.58 -11.27
N PRO A 193 -0.05 -16.46 -11.88
CA PRO A 193 -0.61 -15.98 -13.15
C PRO A 193 -0.49 -17.01 -14.30
N LEU A 194 0.61 -17.77 -14.34
CA LEU A 194 0.83 -18.81 -15.35
C LEU A 194 -0.11 -20.01 -15.15
N GLU A 195 -0.36 -20.43 -13.90
CA GLU A 195 -1.30 -21.50 -13.62
C GLU A 195 -2.75 -21.07 -13.92
N LEU A 196 -3.12 -19.82 -13.62
CA LEU A 196 -4.43 -19.28 -13.98
C LEU A 196 -4.60 -19.21 -15.52
N LEU A 197 -3.60 -18.72 -16.26
CA LEU A 197 -3.56 -18.72 -17.74
C LEU A 197 -3.73 -20.11 -18.37
N GLN A 198 -3.36 -21.20 -17.69
CA GLN A 198 -3.55 -22.57 -18.21
C GLN A 198 -4.93 -23.16 -17.88
N GLN A 199 -5.60 -22.69 -16.82
CA GLN A 199 -6.83 -23.30 -16.29
C GLN A 199 -8.12 -22.61 -16.71
N PHE A 200 -8.04 -21.35 -17.14
CA PHE A 200 -9.16 -20.60 -17.66
C PHE A 200 -9.36 -20.79 -19.16
N LYS A 201 -10.62 -20.77 -19.58
CA LYS A 201 -11.04 -20.74 -20.99
C LYS A 201 -11.89 -19.50 -21.23
N ALA A 202 -12.01 -19.04 -22.48
CA ALA A 202 -12.90 -17.92 -22.83
C ALA A 202 -14.35 -18.13 -22.32
N ALA A 203 -14.83 -19.38 -22.27
CA ALA A 203 -16.14 -19.73 -21.73
C ALA A 203 -16.30 -19.60 -20.19
N ASP A 204 -15.23 -19.30 -19.44
CA ASP A 204 -15.30 -18.92 -18.01
C ASP A 204 -15.58 -17.39 -17.82
N PHE A 205 -15.75 -16.61 -18.91
CA PHE A 205 -15.87 -15.13 -18.92
C PHE A 205 -17.20 -14.67 -19.51
N THR A 206 -17.57 -13.41 -19.25
CA THR A 206 -18.86 -12.85 -19.73
C THR A 206 -18.81 -12.39 -21.18
N ASP A 207 -17.68 -11.81 -21.60
CA ASP A 207 -17.39 -11.49 -23.00
C ASP A 207 -15.91 -11.75 -23.35
N GLN A 208 -15.61 -11.71 -24.65
CA GLN A 208 -14.24 -11.90 -25.13
C GLN A 208 -13.30 -10.76 -24.69
N LYS A 209 -13.81 -9.55 -24.46
CA LYS A 209 -13.01 -8.38 -24.09
C LYS A 209 -12.49 -8.47 -22.66
N GLU A 210 -13.33 -8.89 -21.71
CA GLU A 210 -12.96 -9.21 -20.33
C GLU A 210 -11.87 -10.27 -20.31
N TYR A 211 -12.02 -11.31 -21.13
CA TYR A 211 -11.04 -12.39 -21.24
C TYR A 211 -9.70 -11.93 -21.83
N ASP A 212 -9.71 -11.19 -22.95
CA ASP A 212 -8.50 -10.64 -23.57
C ASP A 212 -7.78 -9.63 -22.65
N ALA A 213 -8.54 -8.79 -21.94
CA ALA A 213 -8.01 -7.87 -20.93
C ALA A 213 -7.37 -8.63 -19.76
N TRP A 214 -8.05 -9.65 -19.24
CA TRP A 214 -7.55 -10.52 -18.19
C TRP A 214 -6.28 -11.29 -18.61
N GLN A 215 -6.21 -11.79 -19.86
CA GLN A 215 -4.97 -12.39 -20.38
C GLN A 215 -3.82 -11.37 -20.36
N LYS A 216 -4.05 -10.18 -20.94
CA LYS A 216 -3.04 -9.10 -21.01
C LYS A 216 -2.60 -8.67 -19.61
N ARG A 217 -3.51 -8.59 -18.64
CA ARG A 217 -3.21 -8.34 -17.22
C ARG A 217 -2.23 -9.38 -16.66
N ASN A 218 -2.52 -10.68 -16.80
CA ASN A 218 -1.65 -11.75 -16.28
C ASN A 218 -0.26 -11.73 -16.93
N LEU A 219 -0.17 -11.45 -18.23
CA LEU A 219 1.12 -11.31 -18.93
C LEU A 219 1.92 -10.09 -18.44
N LYS A 220 1.28 -8.95 -18.19
CA LYS A 220 1.93 -7.76 -17.58
C LYS A 220 2.37 -8.00 -16.14
N ILE A 221 1.65 -8.80 -15.36
CA ILE A 221 2.09 -9.19 -14.01
C ILE A 221 3.34 -10.09 -14.08
N LEU A 222 3.40 -11.01 -15.04
CA LEU A 222 4.61 -11.80 -15.31
C LEU A 222 5.77 -10.92 -15.78
N GLU A 223 5.51 -9.92 -16.62
CA GLU A 223 6.49 -8.91 -17.05
C GLU A 223 7.07 -8.14 -15.84
N ALA A 224 6.18 -7.61 -15.00
CA ALA A 224 6.53 -6.83 -13.83
C ALA A 224 7.38 -7.66 -12.84
N GLY A 225 6.97 -8.89 -12.56
CA GLY A 225 7.64 -9.74 -11.57
C GLY A 225 8.93 -10.41 -12.06
N LEU A 226 8.98 -10.84 -13.33
CA LEU A 226 10.09 -11.65 -13.84
C LEU A 226 11.09 -10.89 -14.70
N LEU A 227 10.70 -9.75 -15.31
CA LEU A 227 11.57 -8.97 -16.20
C LEU A 227 11.94 -7.60 -15.63
N LEU A 228 10.97 -6.86 -15.09
CA LEU A 228 11.18 -5.48 -14.62
C LEU A 228 11.68 -5.42 -13.19
N HIS A 229 11.10 -6.24 -12.30
CA HIS A 229 11.39 -6.26 -10.87
C HIS A 229 11.68 -7.66 -10.33
N PRO A 230 12.57 -8.46 -10.96
CA PRO A 230 12.94 -9.77 -10.43
C PRO A 230 13.74 -9.61 -9.12
N GLN A 231 13.51 -10.48 -8.14
CA GLN A 231 14.28 -10.50 -6.89
C GLN A 231 15.78 -10.70 -7.15
N MET A 232 16.12 -11.53 -8.15
CA MET A 232 17.50 -11.75 -8.58
C MET A 232 17.77 -11.09 -9.94
N PRO A 233 18.83 -10.26 -10.07
CA PRO A 233 19.18 -9.59 -11.31
C PRO A 233 19.23 -10.52 -12.54
N LEU A 234 18.79 -10.00 -13.69
CA LEU A 234 18.90 -10.68 -14.98
C LEU A 234 20.16 -10.26 -15.72
N ASP A 235 20.79 -11.23 -16.37
CA ASP A 235 21.78 -10.96 -17.42
C ASP A 235 21.04 -10.53 -18.70
N LYS A 236 21.61 -9.58 -19.44
CA LYS A 236 21.11 -9.10 -20.73
C LYS A 236 21.10 -10.20 -21.80
N LEU A 237 21.96 -11.21 -21.64
CA LEU A 237 22.04 -12.39 -22.51
C LEU A 237 21.08 -13.52 -22.11
N ASN A 238 20.22 -13.31 -21.11
CA ASN A 238 19.28 -14.35 -20.67
C ASN A 238 18.22 -14.65 -21.74
N THR A 239 18.35 -15.83 -22.36
CA THR A 239 17.49 -16.28 -23.46
C THR A 239 16.03 -16.50 -23.02
N ALA A 240 15.78 -16.91 -21.77
CA ALA A 240 14.43 -17.05 -21.24
C ALA A 240 13.75 -15.68 -21.05
N ALA A 241 14.50 -14.66 -20.61
CA ALA A 241 14.00 -13.30 -20.46
C ALA A 241 13.64 -12.67 -21.82
N GLN A 242 14.55 -12.77 -22.81
CA GLN A 242 14.30 -12.32 -24.18
C GLN A 242 13.10 -13.05 -24.80
N ARG A 243 12.97 -14.36 -24.58
CA ARG A 243 11.85 -15.16 -25.09
C ARG A 243 10.53 -14.78 -24.42
N LEU A 244 10.50 -14.54 -23.11
CA LEU A 244 9.30 -14.05 -22.42
C LEU A 244 8.87 -12.68 -22.95
N GLN A 245 9.82 -11.75 -23.15
CA GLN A 245 9.54 -10.44 -23.72
C GLN A 245 8.96 -10.52 -25.13
N GLN A 246 9.49 -11.40 -26.00
CA GLN A 246 8.95 -11.64 -27.34
C GLN A 246 7.52 -12.19 -27.30
N ILE A 247 7.22 -13.12 -26.38
CA ILE A 247 5.86 -13.68 -26.23
C ILE A 247 4.88 -12.60 -25.76
N ILE A 248 5.27 -11.77 -24.79
CA ILE A 248 4.43 -10.68 -24.27
C ILE A 248 4.16 -9.65 -25.37
N GLN A 249 5.18 -9.27 -26.15
CA GLN A 249 5.01 -8.34 -27.27
C GLN A 249 4.06 -8.91 -28.33
N ALA A 250 4.24 -10.17 -28.74
CA ALA A 250 3.34 -10.83 -29.70
C ALA A 250 1.89 -10.94 -29.18
N ALA A 251 1.72 -11.10 -27.85
CA ALA A 251 0.42 -11.15 -27.20
C ALA A 251 -0.34 -9.81 -27.16
N LEU A 252 0.33 -8.69 -27.45
CA LEU A 252 -0.34 -7.40 -27.65
C LEU A 252 -1.14 -7.40 -28.96
N ASP A 253 -0.55 -7.95 -30.02
CA ASP A 253 -1.09 -8.00 -31.39
C ASP A 253 -2.12 -9.14 -31.57
N ARG A 254 -1.83 -10.35 -31.05
CA ARG A 254 -2.76 -11.50 -31.09
C ARG A 254 -2.82 -12.18 -29.72
N PRO A 255 -4.01 -12.36 -29.10
CA PRO A 255 -4.13 -13.01 -27.79
C PRO A 255 -3.58 -14.44 -27.82
N ILE A 256 -3.01 -14.89 -26.69
CA ILE A 256 -2.45 -16.23 -26.58
C ILE A 256 -3.60 -17.24 -26.45
N GLU A 257 -3.57 -18.28 -27.26
CA GLU A 257 -4.52 -19.38 -27.18
C GLU A 257 -4.25 -20.25 -25.93
N THR A 258 -5.01 -20.01 -24.85
CA THR A 258 -4.78 -20.71 -23.58
C THR A 258 -5.14 -22.19 -23.64
N GLY A 259 -4.24 -23.04 -23.14
CA GLY A 259 -4.54 -24.43 -22.83
C GLY A 259 -3.29 -25.23 -22.57
N ARG A 260 -3.38 -26.23 -21.69
CA ARG A 260 -2.24 -27.07 -21.28
C ARG A 260 -1.53 -27.77 -22.45
N ASN A 261 -2.22 -28.01 -23.57
CA ASN A 261 -1.69 -28.73 -24.73
C ASN A 261 -1.26 -27.81 -25.89
N ASN A 262 -1.33 -26.48 -25.74
CA ASN A 262 -0.91 -25.56 -26.79
C ASN A 262 0.62 -25.34 -26.74
N GLU A 263 1.29 -25.43 -27.88
CA GLU A 263 2.73 -25.17 -28.03
C GLU A 263 3.12 -23.77 -27.53
N SER A 264 2.31 -22.74 -27.86
CA SER A 264 2.55 -21.36 -27.41
C SER A 264 2.52 -21.23 -25.88
N MET A 265 1.60 -21.93 -25.22
CA MET A 265 1.47 -21.97 -23.76
C MET A 265 2.61 -22.78 -23.11
N GLN A 266 3.06 -23.86 -23.74
CA GLN A 266 4.25 -24.60 -23.27
C GLN A 266 5.52 -23.77 -23.40
N VAL A 267 5.69 -23.04 -24.51
CA VAL A 267 6.79 -22.10 -24.72
C VAL A 267 6.79 -20.98 -23.67
N LEU A 268 5.63 -20.41 -23.35
CA LEU A 268 5.48 -19.45 -22.25
C LEU A 268 5.85 -20.09 -20.90
N ARG A 269 5.32 -21.29 -20.60
CA ARG A 269 5.62 -22.03 -19.37
C ARG A 269 7.12 -22.28 -19.19
N THR A 270 7.82 -22.75 -20.23
CA THR A 270 9.26 -22.99 -20.16
C THR A 270 10.04 -21.71 -19.85
N ALA A 271 9.72 -20.60 -20.53
CA ALA A 271 10.38 -19.31 -20.29
C ALA A 271 10.12 -18.78 -18.87
N VAL A 272 8.86 -18.77 -18.44
CA VAL A 272 8.44 -18.30 -17.11
C VAL A 272 9.07 -19.14 -15.99
N MET A 273 8.99 -20.47 -16.06
CA MET A 273 9.53 -21.35 -15.01
C MET A 273 11.06 -21.28 -14.94
N ALA A 274 11.75 -21.08 -16.07
CA ALA A 274 13.21 -20.88 -16.10
C ALA A 274 13.66 -19.54 -15.46
N LEU A 275 12.77 -18.55 -15.38
CA LEU A 275 13.03 -17.28 -14.69
C LEU A 275 12.65 -17.35 -13.21
N ALA A 276 11.50 -17.93 -12.89
CA ALA A 276 10.94 -17.95 -11.54
C ALA A 276 11.64 -18.97 -10.60
N ASN A 277 12.15 -20.09 -11.13
CA ASN A 277 12.81 -21.13 -10.32
C ASN A 277 14.34 -21.02 -10.30
N ARG A 278 14.89 -19.82 -10.55
CA ARG A 278 16.33 -19.57 -10.38
C ARG A 278 16.64 -19.63 -8.88
N SER A 279 17.72 -20.31 -8.48
CA SER A 279 18.24 -20.28 -7.11
C SER A 279 19.73 -19.91 -7.10
N SER A 280 20.18 -19.15 -6.08
CA SER A 280 21.55 -18.65 -6.00
C SER A 280 22.55 -19.64 -5.36
N ASP A 281 22.05 -20.73 -4.76
CA ASP A 281 22.83 -21.58 -3.84
C ASP A 281 22.76 -23.09 -4.21
N GLY A 282 22.21 -23.42 -5.39
CA GLY A 282 21.98 -24.82 -5.80
C GLY A 282 20.99 -25.61 -4.92
N SER A 283 20.38 -24.95 -3.95
CA SER A 283 19.42 -25.51 -3.00
C SER A 283 18.18 -26.09 -3.69
N LEU A 284 17.78 -27.28 -3.25
CA LEU A 284 16.65 -28.06 -3.78
C LEU A 284 15.27 -27.58 -3.29
N PHE A 285 15.21 -26.53 -2.46
CA PHE A 285 13.93 -26.00 -2.02
C PHE A 285 13.25 -25.25 -3.17
N GLU A 286 12.15 -25.81 -3.69
CA GLU A 286 11.27 -25.18 -4.67
C GLU A 286 10.61 -23.90 -4.09
N THR A 287 11.32 -22.77 -4.10
CA THR A 287 10.74 -21.43 -3.94
C THR A 287 10.61 -20.76 -5.32
N CYS A 288 9.44 -20.19 -5.60
CA CYS A 288 9.13 -19.63 -6.90
C CYS A 288 9.12 -18.10 -6.86
N HIS A 289 10.20 -17.51 -7.38
CA HIS A 289 10.51 -16.09 -7.33
C HIS A 289 9.83 -15.34 -8.48
N TRP A 290 8.52 -15.05 -8.33
CA TRP A 290 7.72 -14.34 -9.35
C TRP A 290 7.01 -13.07 -8.86
N ALA A 291 6.82 -12.90 -7.55
CA ALA A 291 6.11 -11.76 -6.96
C ALA A 291 6.79 -11.20 -5.70
N ASP A 292 8.06 -11.55 -5.48
CA ASP A 292 8.86 -11.25 -4.29
C ASP A 292 9.97 -10.21 -4.52
N GLY A 293 10.08 -9.71 -5.76
CA GLY A 293 10.99 -8.61 -6.10
C GLY A 293 10.37 -7.23 -5.92
N LEU A 294 11.25 -6.25 -5.65
CA LEU A 294 10.90 -4.88 -5.30
C LEU A 294 10.74 -3.98 -6.55
N PRO A 295 9.69 -3.14 -6.65
CA PRO A 295 8.71 -2.82 -5.61
C PRO A 295 7.38 -3.59 -5.72
N LEU A 296 7.25 -4.54 -6.66
CA LEU A 296 5.99 -5.23 -6.96
C LEU A 296 5.39 -5.90 -5.74
N ASN A 297 6.22 -6.59 -4.94
CA ASN A 297 5.78 -7.26 -3.74
C ASN A 297 5.15 -6.30 -2.70
N LEU A 298 5.78 -5.14 -2.47
CA LEU A 298 5.27 -4.12 -1.54
C LEU A 298 3.97 -3.48 -2.04
N ARG A 299 3.83 -3.26 -3.35
CA ARG A 299 2.59 -2.70 -3.93
C ARG A 299 1.42 -3.67 -3.83
N LEU A 300 1.65 -4.95 -4.08
CA LEU A 300 0.63 -5.99 -3.85
C LEU A 300 0.28 -6.08 -2.36
N TYR A 301 1.24 -5.88 -1.47
CA TYR A 301 1.02 -5.93 -0.02
C TYR A 301 0.33 -4.68 0.55
N GLU A 302 0.65 -3.48 0.05
CA GLU A 302 -0.03 -2.22 0.36
C GLU A 302 -1.55 -2.36 0.12
N ILE A 303 -1.93 -2.92 -1.03
CA ILE A 303 -3.34 -3.17 -1.39
C ILE A 303 -4.00 -4.27 -0.51
N LEU A 304 -3.25 -5.25 -0.02
CA LEU A 304 -3.77 -6.22 0.95
C LEU A 304 -4.03 -5.59 2.32
N LEU A 305 -3.15 -4.69 2.78
CA LEU A 305 -3.31 -3.95 4.04
C LEU A 305 -4.42 -2.90 3.96
N GLU A 306 -4.66 -2.29 2.79
CA GLU A 306 -5.79 -1.37 2.56
C GLU A 306 -7.15 -2.02 2.81
N ALA A 307 -7.26 -3.35 2.70
CA ALA A 307 -8.47 -4.11 2.98
C ALA A 307 -8.77 -4.29 4.49
N CYS A 308 -7.90 -3.81 5.39
CA CYS A 308 -8.17 -3.75 6.83
C CYS A 308 -9.11 -2.60 7.23
N PHE A 309 -9.40 -1.67 6.33
CA PHE A 309 -10.28 -0.51 6.55
C PHE A 309 -11.63 -0.73 5.85
N ASP A 310 -12.71 -0.18 6.39
CA ASP A 310 -14.04 -0.37 5.82
C ASP A 310 -14.22 0.45 4.52
N VAL A 311 -14.72 -0.19 3.45
CA VAL A 311 -15.10 0.49 2.19
C VAL A 311 -16.15 1.58 2.39
N ASN A 312 -17.03 1.42 3.38
CA ASN A 312 -18.15 2.33 3.64
C ASN A 312 -17.76 3.50 4.57
N ASP A 313 -16.72 3.29 5.38
CA ASP A 313 -16.17 4.25 6.33
C ASP A 313 -14.65 4.10 6.32
N GLU A 314 -14.00 4.78 5.37
CA GLU A 314 -12.57 4.60 5.09
C GLU A 314 -11.65 4.97 6.27
N VAL A 315 -12.19 5.61 7.31
CA VAL A 315 -11.49 6.00 8.54
C VAL A 315 -11.55 4.91 9.61
N SER A 316 -12.50 3.98 9.51
CA SER A 316 -12.68 2.89 10.47
C SER A 316 -11.92 1.62 10.05
N ILE A 317 -11.20 1.02 10.99
CA ILE A 317 -10.63 -0.33 10.83
C ILE A 317 -11.71 -1.37 11.12
N ILE A 318 -11.82 -2.42 10.32
CA ILE A 318 -12.79 -3.51 10.50
C ILE A 318 -12.64 -4.20 11.87
N GLU A 319 -13.71 -4.79 12.41
CA GLU A 319 -13.65 -5.45 13.73
C GLU A 319 -12.76 -6.70 13.72
N GLU A 320 -12.80 -7.49 12.65
CA GLU A 320 -12.08 -8.75 12.48
C GLU A 320 -10.68 -8.57 11.86
N VAL A 321 -10.03 -7.44 12.17
CA VAL A 321 -8.71 -7.10 11.63
C VAL A 321 -7.62 -8.08 12.08
N ASP A 322 -7.73 -8.68 13.27
CA ASP A 322 -6.81 -9.74 13.72
C ASP A 322 -6.91 -10.96 12.81
N GLU A 323 -8.11 -11.51 12.62
CA GLU A 323 -8.35 -12.65 11.75
C GLU A 323 -7.99 -12.37 10.28
N LEU A 324 -8.29 -11.17 9.78
CA LEU A 324 -7.93 -10.80 8.42
C LEU A 324 -6.41 -10.68 8.28
N MET A 325 -5.72 -10.08 9.26
CA MET A 325 -4.27 -9.98 9.24
C MET A 325 -3.59 -11.35 9.25
N ASP A 326 -4.07 -12.29 10.08
CA ASP A 326 -3.58 -13.67 10.11
C ASP A 326 -3.73 -14.40 8.76
N LEU A 327 -4.74 -14.01 7.95
CA LEU A 327 -4.88 -14.49 6.57
C LEU A 327 -3.96 -13.73 5.60
N ILE A 328 -3.84 -12.41 5.71
CA ILE A 328 -2.94 -11.59 4.89
C ILE A 328 -1.49 -12.05 5.07
N LYS A 329 -1.05 -12.37 6.29
CA LYS A 329 0.32 -12.86 6.57
C LYS A 329 0.65 -14.20 5.89
N LYS A 330 -0.34 -14.99 5.46
CA LYS A 330 -0.10 -16.21 4.65
C LYS A 330 0.43 -15.90 3.25
N THR A 331 0.23 -14.68 2.75
CA THR A 331 0.76 -14.26 1.44
C THR A 331 2.27 -14.01 1.45
N TRP A 332 2.89 -13.89 2.62
CA TRP A 332 4.31 -13.55 2.77
C TRP A 332 5.25 -14.52 2.03
N GLY A 333 4.93 -15.81 1.96
CA GLY A 333 5.73 -16.80 1.24
C GLY A 333 5.72 -16.63 -0.29
N ILE A 334 4.71 -15.96 -0.85
CA ILE A 334 4.63 -15.62 -2.28
C ILE A 334 5.28 -14.26 -2.56
N LEU A 335 5.16 -13.32 -1.61
CA LEU A 335 5.62 -11.93 -1.74
C LEU A 335 7.04 -11.70 -1.18
N GLY A 336 7.72 -12.72 -0.67
CA GLY A 336 9.05 -12.61 -0.04
C GLY A 336 9.08 -11.68 1.18
N LEU A 337 7.97 -11.58 1.92
CA LEU A 337 7.82 -10.64 3.02
C LEU A 337 8.24 -11.23 4.37
N ASN A 338 8.62 -10.35 5.28
CA ASN A 338 8.93 -10.67 6.66
C ASN A 338 8.24 -9.67 7.61
N GLN A 339 8.31 -9.93 8.92
CA GLN A 339 7.68 -9.09 9.94
C GLN A 339 8.18 -7.63 9.91
N MET A 340 9.44 -7.39 9.53
CA MET A 340 10.04 -6.05 9.49
C MET A 340 9.50 -5.22 8.32
N LEU A 341 9.41 -5.83 7.13
CA LEU A 341 8.76 -5.21 5.97
C LEU A 341 7.28 -4.94 6.23
N HIS A 342 6.59 -5.85 6.93
CA HIS A 342 5.22 -5.62 7.38
C HIS A 342 5.12 -4.42 8.33
N ASN A 343 6.00 -4.30 9.33
CA ASN A 343 6.00 -3.18 10.28
C ASN A 343 6.14 -1.83 9.54
N ILE A 344 7.05 -1.71 8.55
CA ILE A 344 7.15 -0.50 7.70
C ILE A 344 5.87 -0.27 6.90
N CYS A 345 5.40 -1.29 6.16
CA CYS A 345 4.24 -1.12 5.27
C CYS A 345 2.97 -0.77 6.05
N PHE A 346 2.78 -1.36 7.23
CA PHE A 346 1.60 -1.11 8.06
C PHE A 346 1.67 0.26 8.76
N SER A 347 2.85 0.68 9.23
CA SER A 347 3.08 2.07 9.69
C SER A 347 2.73 3.08 8.61
N TRP A 348 3.18 2.83 7.37
CA TRP A 348 2.87 3.66 6.21
C TRP A 348 1.37 3.70 5.90
N VAL A 349 0.71 2.55 5.83
CA VAL A 349 -0.71 2.45 5.45
C VAL A 349 -1.62 3.11 6.50
N LEU A 350 -1.34 2.94 7.80
CA LEU A 350 -2.06 3.63 8.89
C LEU A 350 -1.90 5.16 8.76
N PHE A 351 -0.67 5.64 8.61
CA PHE A 351 -0.35 7.05 8.49
C PHE A 351 -0.97 7.68 7.23
N ASN A 352 -0.78 7.05 6.06
CA ASN A 352 -1.33 7.53 4.80
C ASN A 352 -2.88 7.55 4.83
N ARG A 353 -3.51 6.58 5.52
CA ARG A 353 -4.97 6.60 5.69
C ARG A 353 -5.42 7.82 6.50
N TYR A 354 -4.80 8.08 7.66
CA TYR A 354 -5.08 9.28 8.46
C TYR A 354 -4.95 10.59 7.65
N VAL A 355 -3.93 10.68 6.77
CA VAL A 355 -3.76 11.85 5.91
C VAL A 355 -4.86 11.95 4.85
N ALA A 356 -5.15 10.84 4.14
CA ALA A 356 -6.13 10.79 3.06
C ALA A 356 -7.57 11.07 3.54
N THR A 357 -7.94 10.62 4.73
CA THR A 357 -9.26 10.86 5.33
C THR A 357 -9.41 12.26 5.94
N GLY A 358 -8.43 13.14 5.75
CA GLY A 358 -8.53 14.54 6.17
C GLY A 358 -8.18 14.78 7.65
N GLN A 359 -7.43 13.88 8.28
CA GLN A 359 -6.92 14.01 9.66
C GLN A 359 -8.02 14.01 10.74
N VAL A 360 -9.06 13.18 10.54
CA VAL A 360 -10.23 13.10 11.44
C VAL A 360 -10.01 12.18 12.64
N GLU A 361 -9.43 11.00 12.44
CA GLU A 361 -9.27 9.98 13.49
C GLU A 361 -7.85 9.96 14.06
N ASN A 362 -7.64 10.63 15.19
CA ASN A 362 -6.36 10.61 15.93
C ASN A 362 -5.93 9.18 16.32
N ASP A 363 -6.90 8.30 16.59
CA ASP A 363 -6.68 6.87 16.84
C ASP A 363 -5.80 6.21 15.73
N LEU A 364 -6.01 6.55 14.44
CA LEU A 364 -5.17 6.03 13.34
C LEU A 364 -3.73 6.57 13.37
N LEU A 365 -3.56 7.81 13.82
CA LEU A 365 -2.25 8.44 13.95
C LEU A 365 -1.46 7.86 15.12
N ASP A 366 -2.12 7.63 16.27
CA ASP A 366 -1.53 6.98 17.45
C ASP A 366 -1.18 5.51 17.15
N ALA A 367 -2.00 4.83 16.35
CA ALA A 367 -1.69 3.50 15.81
C ALA A 367 -0.44 3.51 14.92
N ALA A 368 -0.29 4.52 14.06
CA ALA A 368 0.89 4.68 13.21
C ALA A 368 2.17 4.97 14.02
N ASP A 369 2.11 5.82 15.04
CA ASP A 369 3.25 6.08 15.95
C ASP A 369 3.63 4.82 16.75
N SER A 370 2.62 4.07 17.21
CA SER A 370 2.81 2.78 17.90
C SER A 370 3.49 1.74 17.01
N GLN A 371 3.14 1.66 15.72
CA GLN A 371 3.84 0.77 14.77
C GLN A 371 5.25 1.28 14.42
N LEU A 372 5.43 2.60 14.30
CA LEU A 372 6.74 3.22 14.07
C LEU A 372 7.73 2.91 15.21
N ALA A 373 7.26 2.70 16.44
CA ALA A 373 8.08 2.25 17.55
C ALA A 373 8.64 0.81 17.37
N GLU A 374 7.94 -0.08 16.65
CA GLU A 374 8.49 -1.40 16.26
C GLU A 374 9.49 -1.25 15.11
N VAL A 375 9.18 -0.42 14.11
CA VAL A 375 10.11 -0.07 13.02
C VAL A 375 11.43 0.51 13.56
N ALA A 376 11.38 1.30 14.64
CA ALA A 376 12.54 1.86 15.32
C ALA A 376 13.42 0.80 16.02
N LYS A 377 12.88 -0.37 16.38
CA LYS A 377 13.65 -1.52 16.88
C LYS A 377 14.27 -2.28 15.71
N ASP A 378 13.46 -2.54 14.69
CA ASP A 378 13.84 -3.26 13.47
C ASP A 378 15.01 -2.58 12.72
N ALA A 379 14.97 -1.25 12.62
CA ALA A 379 16.05 -0.44 12.01
C ALA A 379 17.41 -0.60 12.72
N LYS A 380 17.45 -1.06 13.98
CA LYS A 380 18.68 -1.26 14.75
C LYS A 380 19.25 -2.67 14.64
N THR A 381 18.44 -3.63 14.24
CA THR A 381 18.80 -5.05 14.20
C THR A 381 19.24 -5.49 12.80
N THR A 382 18.60 -4.98 11.75
CA THR A 382 18.93 -5.35 10.36
C THR A 382 20.10 -4.54 9.79
N LYS A 383 20.69 -5.11 8.74
CA LYS A 383 21.70 -4.49 7.87
C LYS A 383 21.41 -4.76 6.39
N ASP A 384 20.18 -5.16 6.07
CA ASP A 384 19.76 -5.39 4.70
C ASP A 384 19.64 -4.06 3.94
N PRO A 385 20.42 -3.83 2.87
CA PRO A 385 20.35 -2.61 2.08
C PRO A 385 19.00 -2.44 1.35
N ALA A 386 18.29 -3.53 1.04
CA ALA A 386 16.96 -3.45 0.44
C ALA A 386 15.95 -2.88 1.45
N TYR A 387 15.91 -3.44 2.66
CA TYR A 387 15.15 -2.88 3.79
C TYR A 387 15.50 -1.41 4.07
N ALA A 388 16.78 -1.06 4.18
CA ALA A 388 17.21 0.31 4.49
C ALA A 388 16.72 1.32 3.43
N LYS A 389 16.76 0.96 2.14
CA LYS A 389 16.22 1.79 1.06
C LYS A 389 14.71 2.04 1.20
N ILE A 390 13.94 1.01 1.56
CA ILE A 390 12.49 1.11 1.74
C ILE A 390 12.18 1.97 2.97
N LEU A 391 12.83 1.67 4.10
CA LEU A 391 12.75 2.42 5.36
C LEU A 391 13.00 3.91 5.13
N ASN A 392 14.11 4.25 4.46
CA ASN A 392 14.49 5.64 4.23
C ASN A 392 13.50 6.38 3.33
N SER A 393 12.94 5.71 2.31
CA SER A 393 11.89 6.30 1.48
C SER A 393 10.61 6.57 2.28
N THR A 394 10.14 5.58 3.04
CA THR A 394 8.93 5.67 3.88
C THR A 394 9.05 6.74 4.95
N LEU A 395 10.15 6.74 5.71
CA LEU A 395 10.37 7.72 6.76
C LEU A 395 10.57 9.13 6.21
N THR A 396 11.18 9.30 5.04
CA THR A 396 11.30 10.61 4.39
C THR A 396 9.93 11.15 3.97
N ALA A 397 9.03 10.30 3.48
CA ALA A 397 7.65 10.71 3.15
C ALA A 397 6.86 11.11 4.40
N MET A 398 6.90 10.31 5.47
CA MET A 398 6.24 10.61 6.75
C MET A 398 6.80 11.89 7.40
N LEU A 399 8.13 12.01 7.47
CA LEU A 399 8.82 13.19 8.00
C LEU A 399 8.50 14.44 7.17
N GLY A 400 8.59 14.35 5.84
CA GLY A 400 8.34 15.47 4.95
C GLY A 400 6.90 15.99 4.99
N TRP A 401 5.93 15.14 5.38
CA TRP A 401 4.57 15.58 5.69
C TRP A 401 4.49 16.25 7.08
N ALA A 402 5.05 15.63 8.11
CA ALA A 402 5.04 16.16 9.47
C ALA A 402 5.74 17.52 9.57
N GLU A 403 6.94 17.67 8.99
CA GLU A 403 7.72 18.91 9.03
C GLU A 403 7.00 20.08 8.37
N LYS A 404 6.28 19.87 7.26
CA LYS A 404 5.46 20.92 6.62
C LYS A 404 4.43 21.53 7.59
N ARG A 405 3.85 20.70 8.46
CA ARG A 405 2.88 21.14 9.48
C ARG A 405 3.56 21.76 10.70
N LEU A 406 4.66 21.17 11.16
CA LEU A 406 5.36 21.61 12.38
C LEU A 406 6.18 22.90 12.19
N LEU A 407 6.76 23.12 11.01
CA LEU A 407 7.52 24.36 10.70
C LEU A 407 6.65 25.63 10.67
N ALA A 408 5.33 25.47 10.53
CA ALA A 408 4.32 26.52 10.59
C ALA A 408 3.19 26.14 11.58
N TYR A 409 3.54 25.53 12.72
CA TYR A 409 2.54 24.93 13.63
C TYR A 409 1.48 25.92 14.13
N ARG A 410 1.79 27.23 14.23
CA ARG A 410 0.85 28.27 14.67
C ARG A 410 -0.25 28.56 13.64
N ASP A 411 0.02 28.27 12.38
CA ASP A 411 -0.91 28.49 11.26
C ASP A 411 -1.62 27.17 10.89
N THR A 412 -1.02 26.04 11.29
CA THR A 412 -1.47 24.68 10.92
C THR A 412 -2.32 24.02 12.00
N PHE A 413 -2.11 24.38 13.26
CA PHE A 413 -2.84 23.82 14.40
C PHE A 413 -3.71 24.88 15.09
N ASP A 414 -4.98 24.54 15.29
CA ASP A 414 -6.00 25.35 15.94
C ASP A 414 -6.69 24.55 17.06
N ALA A 415 -7.68 25.16 17.72
CA ALA A 415 -8.39 24.50 18.81
C ALA A 415 -9.16 23.22 18.40
N GLY A 416 -9.39 22.97 17.11
CA GLY A 416 -10.08 21.79 16.59
C GLY A 416 -9.17 20.61 16.26
N ASN A 417 -7.87 20.83 16.03
CA ASN A 417 -6.92 19.77 15.65
C ASN A 417 -5.65 19.67 16.52
N ILE A 418 -5.51 20.54 17.54
CA ILE A 418 -4.33 20.59 18.42
C ILE A 418 -4.02 19.25 19.11
N GLU A 419 -5.02 18.40 19.34
CA GLU A 419 -4.87 17.07 19.94
C GLU A 419 -3.98 16.14 19.09
N SER A 420 -3.93 16.31 17.77
CA SER A 420 -3.04 15.56 16.88
C SER A 420 -1.57 16.00 16.95
N MET A 421 -1.30 17.22 17.41
CA MET A 421 0.03 17.84 17.35
C MET A 421 1.11 17.04 18.10
N PRO A 422 0.89 16.51 19.32
CA PRO A 422 1.89 15.71 20.03
C PRO A 422 2.30 14.46 19.26
N THR A 423 1.35 13.72 18.68
CA THR A 423 1.64 12.51 17.91
C THR A 423 2.32 12.82 16.58
N ILE A 424 1.96 13.93 15.90
CA ILE A 424 2.70 14.40 14.71
C ILE A 424 4.14 14.77 15.06
N VAL A 425 4.39 15.39 16.23
CA VAL A 425 5.75 15.63 16.73
C VAL A 425 6.48 14.31 17.01
N SER A 426 5.82 13.34 17.65
CA SER A 426 6.38 12.00 17.94
C SER A 426 6.84 11.30 16.66
N ILE A 427 5.97 11.19 15.66
CA ILE A 427 6.25 10.57 14.36
C ILE A 427 7.40 11.29 13.65
N GLY A 428 7.35 12.63 13.57
CA GLY A 428 8.39 13.42 12.91
C GLY A 428 9.76 13.29 13.59
N VAL A 429 9.80 13.33 14.93
CA VAL A 429 11.04 13.14 15.69
C VAL A 429 11.57 11.71 15.57
N SER A 430 10.71 10.70 15.65
CA SER A 430 11.07 9.29 15.52
C SER A 430 11.61 8.97 14.13
N ALA A 431 10.92 9.41 13.06
CA ALA A 431 11.39 9.27 11.69
C ALA A 431 12.75 9.96 11.47
N ALA A 432 12.90 11.22 11.92
CA ALA A 432 14.17 11.95 11.83
C ALA A 432 15.31 11.26 12.60
N LYS A 433 15.01 10.66 13.76
CA LYS A 433 15.99 9.93 14.58
C LYS A 433 16.47 8.66 13.88
N ILE A 434 15.56 7.85 13.36
CA ILE A 434 15.90 6.61 12.64
C ILE A 434 16.75 6.93 11.39
N LEU A 435 16.34 7.93 10.59
CA LEU A 435 17.09 8.38 9.41
C LEU A 435 18.52 8.85 9.77
N VAL A 436 18.70 9.56 10.89
CA VAL A 436 20.03 10.02 11.34
C VAL A 436 20.88 8.87 11.90
N GLU A 437 20.28 7.90 12.59
CA GLU A 437 20.97 6.70 13.07
C GLU A 437 21.49 5.85 11.90
N ASP A 438 20.70 5.67 10.84
CA ASP A 438 21.11 4.94 9.62
C ASP A 438 22.29 5.63 8.90
N ILE A 439 22.18 6.94 8.64
CA ILE A 439 23.26 7.74 8.02
C ILE A 439 24.53 7.77 8.91
N SER A 440 24.38 7.79 10.24
CA SER A 440 25.53 7.85 11.15
C SER A 440 26.29 6.51 11.26
N ASN A 441 25.61 5.38 11.03
CA ASN A 441 26.23 4.06 10.98
C ASN A 441 27.22 3.94 9.81
N GLU A 442 26.94 4.61 8.69
CA GLU A 442 27.81 4.61 7.51
C GLU A 442 29.09 5.45 7.70
N TYR A 443 29.12 6.45 8.61
CA TYR A 443 30.20 7.43 8.66
C TYR A 443 30.90 7.71 10.02
N ARG A 444 30.42 7.24 11.18
CA ARG A 444 31.09 7.56 12.48
C ARG A 444 31.22 6.44 13.53
N ARG A 445 32.44 5.88 13.57
CA ARG A 445 33.14 5.56 14.84
C ARG A 445 33.93 6.76 15.43
N ARG A 446 33.80 7.98 14.87
CA ARG A 446 34.66 9.14 15.23
C ARG A 446 33.91 10.47 15.36
N ARG A 447 33.06 10.59 16.39
CA ARG A 447 32.92 11.76 17.30
C ARG A 447 31.72 11.53 18.22
N LYS A 448 32.00 11.36 19.52
CA LYS A 448 30.98 11.29 20.58
C LYS A 448 30.46 12.70 20.88
N GLY A 449 29.69 13.24 19.95
CA GLY A 449 28.88 14.44 20.10
C GLY A 449 27.45 14.07 19.75
N GLU A 450 26.73 13.54 20.74
CA GLU A 450 25.34 13.13 20.61
C GLU A 450 24.48 14.38 20.48
N VAL A 451 24.30 14.86 19.24
CA VAL A 451 23.35 15.91 18.94
C VAL A 451 21.98 15.31 19.17
N ASP A 452 21.29 15.79 20.21
CA ASP A 452 19.90 15.44 20.49
C ASP A 452 19.03 15.84 19.29
N VAL A 453 18.76 14.86 18.42
CA VAL A 453 18.01 15.03 17.18
C VAL A 453 16.60 15.53 17.48
N ALA A 454 15.98 15.05 18.56
CA ALA A 454 14.65 15.48 18.98
C ALA A 454 14.65 16.95 19.36
N ARG A 455 15.53 17.36 20.27
CA ARG A 455 15.65 18.78 20.68
C ARG A 455 16.01 19.69 19.52
N SER A 456 16.90 19.27 18.63
CA SER A 456 17.32 20.04 17.45
C SER A 456 16.16 20.27 16.48
N ARG A 457 15.37 19.23 16.19
CA ARG A 457 14.18 19.33 15.32
C ARG A 457 13.10 20.20 15.97
N ILE A 458 12.79 19.99 17.25
CA ILE A 458 11.78 20.77 17.98
C ILE A 458 12.16 22.27 18.05
N ASP A 459 13.42 22.59 18.36
CA ASP A 459 13.91 23.98 18.35
C ASP A 459 13.81 24.62 16.95
N THR A 460 14.08 23.85 15.89
CA THR A 460 13.90 24.28 14.49
C THR A 460 12.44 24.60 14.17
N TYR A 461 11.50 23.72 14.55
CA TYR A 461 10.06 23.93 14.34
C TYR A 461 9.55 25.18 15.08
N ILE A 462 9.96 25.35 16.35
CA ILE A 462 9.60 26.52 17.17
C ILE A 462 10.13 27.81 16.54
N ARG A 463 11.41 27.87 16.17
CA ARG A 463 12.02 29.06 15.56
C ARG A 463 11.41 29.41 14.20
N SER A 464 11.14 28.41 13.35
CA SER A 464 10.52 28.62 12.04
C SER A 464 9.13 29.24 12.19
N SER A 465 8.28 28.61 13.01
CA SER A 465 6.90 29.04 13.23
C SER A 465 6.81 30.43 13.88
N LEU A 466 7.68 30.72 14.86
CA LEU A 466 7.79 32.07 15.45
C LEU A 466 8.22 33.12 14.44
N ARG A 467 9.18 32.80 13.55
CA ARG A 467 9.64 33.73 12.50
C ARG A 467 8.53 34.04 11.49
N THR A 468 7.75 33.03 11.09
CA THR A 468 6.59 33.20 10.21
C THR A 468 5.51 34.07 10.87
N ALA A 469 5.11 33.77 12.10
CA ALA A 469 4.12 34.54 12.84
C ALA A 469 4.55 36.01 13.06
N PHE A 470 5.83 36.27 13.35
CA PHE A 470 6.36 37.63 13.46
C PHE A 470 6.32 38.39 12.12
N ALA A 471 6.65 37.74 11.00
CA ALA A 471 6.56 38.33 9.67
C ALA A 471 5.10 38.66 9.27
N GLN A 472 4.14 37.81 9.64
CA GLN A 472 2.71 38.07 9.42
C GLN A 472 2.22 39.26 10.29
N ALA A 473 2.50 39.24 11.59
CA ALA A 473 2.07 40.29 12.52
C ALA A 473 2.63 41.67 12.15
N SER A 474 3.91 41.74 11.77
CA SER A 474 4.52 42.98 11.27
C SER A 474 3.91 43.46 9.95
N SER A 475 3.61 42.56 9.01
CA SER A 475 2.90 42.89 7.75
C SER A 475 1.50 43.47 8.01
N ILE A 476 0.74 42.88 8.94
CA ILE A 476 -0.58 43.39 9.35
C ILE A 476 -0.46 44.77 10.00
N PHE A 477 0.50 44.96 10.91
CA PHE A 477 0.75 46.25 11.55
C PHE A 477 1.07 47.35 10.52
N TRP A 478 1.94 47.08 9.55
CA TRP A 478 2.26 48.03 8.48
C TRP A 478 1.05 48.39 7.59
N LYS A 479 0.17 47.42 7.31
CA LYS A 479 -1.08 47.69 6.57
C LYS A 479 -2.02 48.61 7.35
N LEU A 480 -2.28 48.30 8.62
CA LEU A 480 -3.14 49.11 9.49
C LEU A 480 -2.57 50.53 9.67
N LEU A 481 -1.25 50.67 9.78
CA LEU A 481 -0.58 51.97 9.86
C LEU A 481 -0.70 52.77 8.55
N LEU A 482 -0.70 52.11 7.39
CA LEU A 482 -0.92 52.77 6.10
C LEU A 482 -2.40 53.16 5.90
N GLU A 483 -3.34 52.29 6.24
CA GLU A 483 -4.79 52.56 6.16
C GLU A 483 -5.19 53.71 7.11
N THR A 484 -4.69 53.72 8.35
CA THR A 484 -4.94 54.84 9.28
C THR A 484 -4.31 56.14 8.82
N TYR A 485 -3.11 56.10 8.20
CA TYR A 485 -2.52 57.30 7.59
C TYR A 485 -3.37 57.83 6.43
N GLN A 486 -3.89 56.95 5.56
CA GLN A 486 -4.78 57.31 4.45
C GLN A 486 -6.16 57.82 4.89
N LEU A 487 -6.64 57.44 6.09
CA LEU A 487 -7.89 57.95 6.67
C LEU A 487 -7.70 59.29 7.42
N LEU A 488 -6.46 59.69 7.70
CA LEU A 488 -6.10 60.92 8.40
C LEU A 488 -5.56 62.03 7.46
N SER A 489 -5.47 61.73 6.16
CA SER A 489 -5.01 62.63 5.08
C SER A 489 -6.13 62.94 4.09
#